data_AF-A0A8T4NY38-F1
#
_entry.id   AF-A0A8T4NY38-F1
#
_cell.length_a   1.000
_cell.length_b   1.000
_cell.length_c   1.000
_cell.angle_alpha   90.00
_cell.angle_beta   90.00
_cell.angle_gamma   90.00
#
_symmetry.space_group_name_H-M   'P 1'
#
loop_
_entity.id
_entity.type
_entity.pdbx_description
1 polymer ?
#
loop_
_entity_poly.entity_id
_entity_poly.type
_entity_poly.pdbx_seq_one_letter_code
_entity_poly.pdbx_strand_id
1 'polypeptide(L)' 'MERGDINILLQLVEKLDLEVSNLEDAYQNKNSQNFNESKKKILKIQDEIAGGFNGK' A
#
# COMPACT_ATOMS: atom_id res chain seq x y z
N MET A 1 10.47 -5.95 -18.09
CA MET A 1 10.51 -5.64 -16.65
C MET A 1 11.92 -5.93 -16.16
N GLU A 2 12.64 -4.90 -15.76
CA GLU A 2 14.02 -5.00 -15.29
C GLU A 2 14.05 -5.55 -13.85
N ARG A 3 15.20 -6.11 -13.42
CA ARG A 3 15.35 -6.64 -12.04
C ARG A 3 15.09 -5.56 -10.98
N GLY A 4 15.34 -4.28 -11.32
CA GLY A 4 15.01 -3.14 -10.47
C GLY A 4 13.51 -2.96 -10.25
N ASP A 5 12.71 -3.10 -11.31
CA ASP A 5 11.25 -2.99 -11.24
C ASP A 5 10.64 -4.07 -10.33
N ILE A 6 11.18 -5.29 -10.38
CA ILE A 6 10.73 -6.41 -9.54
C ILE A 6 10.99 -6.10 -8.06
N ASN A 7 12.16 -5.57 -7.72
CA ASN A 7 12.49 -5.20 -6.34
C ASN A 7 11.60 -4.06 -5.82
N ILE A 8 11.27 -3.08 -6.67
CA ILE A 8 10.36 -1.99 -6.31
C ILE A 8 8.95 -2.56 -6.07
N LEU A 9 8.47 -3.43 -6.95
CA LEU A 9 7.15 -4.06 -6.80
C LEU A 9 7.06 -4.86 -5.50
N LEU A 10 8.09 -5.64 -5.16
CA LEU A 10 8.14 -6.39 -3.89
C LEU A 10 8.04 -5.45 -2.68
N GLN A 11 8.79 -4.35 -2.67
CA GLN A 11 8.72 -3.35 -1.59
C GLN A 11 7.34 -2.68 -1.49
N LEU A 12 6.69 -2.44 -2.63
CA LEU A 12 5.33 -1.86 -2.64
C LEU A 12 4.30 -2.84 -2.08
N VAL A 13 4.41 -4.13 -2.43
CA VAL A 13 3.55 -5.18 -1.87
C VAL A 13 3.75 -5.33 -0.36
N GLU A 14 4.99 -5.34 0.12
CA GLU A 14 5.27 -5.41 1.57
C GLU A 14 4.68 -4.22 2.34
N LYS A 15 4.77 -3.01 1.76
CA LYS A 15 4.15 -1.81 2.35
C LYS A 15 2.62 -1.88 2.32
N LEU A 16 2.05 -2.47 1.27
CA LEU A 16 0.60 -2.65 1.15
C LEU A 16 0.08 -3.56 2.26
N ASP A 17 0.74 -4.71 2.47
CA ASP A 17 0.38 -5.66 3.53
C ASP A 17 0.48 -5.02 4.93
N LEU A 18 1.52 -4.24 5.19
CA LEU A 18 1.67 -3.49 6.44
C LEU A 18 0.52 -2.52 6.68
N GLU A 19 0.14 -1.73 5.67
CA GLU A 19 -0.94 -0.75 5.84
C GLU A 19 -2.33 -1.41 5.91
N VAL A 20 -2.53 -2.59 5.30
CA VAL A 20 -3.73 -3.41 5.52
C VAL A 20 -3.80 -3.87 6.97
N SER A 21 -2.70 -4.39 7.54
CA SER A 21 -2.65 -4.77 8.96
C SER A 21 -2.97 -3.57 9.87
N ASN A 22 -2.39 -2.39 9.59
CA ASN A 22 -2.68 -1.17 10.36
C ASN A 22 -4.15 -0.75 10.24
N LEU A 23 -4.76 -0.91 9.07
CA LEU A 23 -6.16 -0.59 8.83
C LEU A 23 -7.09 -1.53 9.60
N GLU A 24 -6.79 -2.83 9.62
CA GLU A 24 -7.51 -3.83 10.41
C GLU A 24 -7.40 -3.53 11.91
N ASP A 25 -6.20 -3.27 12.41
CA ASP A 25 -5.97 -2.88 13.80
C ASP A 25 -6.73 -1.59 14.17
N ALA A 26 -6.71 -0.59 13.29
CA ALA A 26 -7.46 0.65 13.51
C ALA A 26 -8.97 0.41 13.54
N TYR A 27 -9.48 -0.48 12.69
CA TYR A 27 -10.88 -0.88 12.69
C TYR A 27 -11.27 -1.58 13.99
N GLN A 28 -10.48 -2.56 14.44
CA GLN A 28 -10.72 -3.27 15.70
C GLN A 28 -10.71 -2.33 16.91
N ASN A 29 -9.80 -1.36 16.91
CA ASN A 29 -9.68 -0.36 17.97
C ASN A 29 -10.65 0.82 17.82
N LYS A 30 -11.55 0.81 16.83
CA LYS A 30 -12.48 1.91 16.50
C LYS A 30 -11.77 3.27 16.34
N ASN A 31 -10.53 3.26 15.91
CA ASN A 31 -9.73 4.46 15.65
C ASN A 31 -9.95 4.93 14.22
N SER A 32 -10.92 5.83 14.03
CA SER A 32 -11.30 6.35 12.72
C SER A 32 -10.20 7.18 12.05
N GLN A 33 -9.31 7.82 12.83
CA GLN A 33 -8.20 8.58 12.28
C GLN A 33 -7.19 7.63 11.62
N ASN A 34 -6.69 6.64 12.36
CA ASN A 34 -5.72 5.68 11.83
C ASN A 34 -6.31 4.87 10.67
N PHE A 35 -7.59 4.52 10.74
CA PHE A 35 -8.27 3.82 9.66
C PHE A 35 -8.23 4.64 8.35
N ASN A 36 -8.55 5.93 8.44
CA ASN A 36 -8.53 6.82 7.28
C ASN A 36 -7.11 7.08 6.78
N GLU A 37 -6.12 7.17 7.67
CA GLU A 37 -4.72 7.32 7.31
C GLU A 37 -4.17 6.10 6.56
N SER A 38 -4.36 4.89 7.09
CA SER A 38 -3.95 3.65 6.42
C SER A 38 -4.70 3.44 5.11
N LYS A 39 -6.00 3.76 5.04
CA LYS A 39 -6.77 3.72 3.79
C LYS A 39 -6.16 4.61 2.71
N LYS A 40 -5.77 5.85 3.05
CA LYS A 40 -5.14 6.78 2.10
C LYS A 40 -3.80 6.24 1.59
N LYS A 41 -2.99 5.65 2.46
CA LYS A 41 -1.70 5.08 2.08
C LYS A 41 -1.87 3.85 1.18
N ILE A 42 -2.82 2.96 1.50
CA ILE A 42 -3.18 1.81 0.66
C ILE A 42 -3.52 2.28 -0.76
N LEU A 43 -4.39 3.27 -0.91
CA LEU A 43 -4.77 3.81 -2.22
C LEU A 43 -3.55 4.36 -2.98
N LYS A 44 -2.68 5.10 -2.29
CA LYS A 44 -1.45 5.61 -2.90
C LYS A 44 -0.51 4.50 -3.38
N ILE A 45 -0.36 3.43 -2.60
CA ILE A 45 0.47 2.27 -2.99
C ILE A 45 -0.16 1.55 -4.19
N GLN A 46 -1.48 1.38 -4.20
CA GLN A 46 -2.21 0.81 -5.34
C GLN A 46 -2.01 1.65 -6.61
N ASP A 47 -2.06 2.98 -6.49
CA ASP A 47 -1.78 3.90 -7.60
C ASP A 47 -0.32 3.79 -8.07
N GLU A 48 0.65 3.64 -7.16
CA GLU A 48 2.06 3.43 -7.50
C GLU A 48 2.29 2.10 -8.22
N ILE A 49 1.62 1.02 -7.80
CA ILE A 49 1.66 -0.29 -8.47
C ILE A 49 1.03 -0.21 -9.86
N ALA A 50 -0.16 0.41 -9.98
CA ALA A 50 -0.87 0.56 -11.24
C ALA A 50 -0.16 1.52 -12.21
N GLY A 51 0.41 2.60 -11.70
CA GLY A 51 1.19 3.60 -12.45
C GLY A 51 2.57 3.09 -12.87
N GLY A 52 3.21 2.25 -12.04
CA GLY A 52 4.43 1.52 -12.40
C GLY A 52 4.20 0.46 -13.49
N PHE A 53 2.98 -0.09 -13.59
CA PHE A 53 2.58 -1.00 -14.68
C PHE A 53 2.14 -0.26 -15.96
N ASN A 54 1.62 0.97 -15.85
CA ASN A 54 1.14 1.78 -16.98
C ASN A 54 2.19 2.79 -17.51
N GLY A 55 3.44 2.69 -17.04
CA GLY A 55 4.48 3.71 -17.21
C GLY A 55 5.73 3.29 -17.97
N LYS A 56 5.62 2.48 -19.03
CA LYS A 56 6.44 2.45 -20.27
C LYS A 56 6.20 1.19 -21.09
#